data_AF-A0A898IKW1-F1
#
_entry.id   AF-A0A898IKW1-F1
#
_cell.length_a   1.000
_cell.length_b   1.000
_cell.length_c   1.000
_cell.angle_alpha   90.00
_cell.angle_beta   90.00
_cell.angle_gamma   90.00
#
_symmetry.space_group_name_H-M   'P 1'
#
loop_
_entity.id
_entity.type
_entity.pdbx_description
1 polymer ?
#
loop_
_entity_poly.entity_id
_entity_poly.type
_entity_poly.pdbx_seq_one_letter_code
_entity_poly.pdbx_strand_id
1 'polypeptide(L)' 'MKTLLLTLVVLTIVCVDLGHTRDCYEGDKPKTVVKCKIGENLCFTTILSDKTIRGCAHRCPPKSSCCAANRCNRF' A
#
# COMPACT_ATOMS: atom_id res chain seq x y z
N MET A 1 23.13 -20.60 -24.15
CA MET A 1 21.99 -19.70 -24.41
C MET A 1 20.90 -19.68 -23.33
N LYS A 2 20.99 -20.49 -22.25
CA LYS A 2 19.95 -20.59 -21.21
C LYS A 2 19.99 -19.46 -20.17
N THR A 3 21.16 -18.88 -19.95
CA THR A 3 21.41 -17.83 -18.94
C THR A 3 20.69 -16.52 -19.25
N LEU A 4 20.65 -16.11 -20.51
CA LEU A 4 20.02 -14.84 -20.92
C LEU A 4 18.50 -14.83 -20.65
N LEU A 5 17.84 -15.96 -20.94
CA LEU A 5 16.41 -16.14 -20.71
C LEU A 5 16.08 -16.15 -19.22
N LEU A 6 16.88 -16.87 -18.42
CA LEU A 6 16.76 -16.89 -16.96
C LEU A 6 16.96 -15.51 -16.34
N THR A 7 17.96 -14.74 -16.78
CA THR A 7 18.18 -13.37 -16.29
C THR A 7 17.03 -12.44 -16.64
N LEU A 8 16.46 -12.56 -17.85
CA LEU A 8 15.33 -11.73 -18.27
C LEU A 8 14.08 -12.02 -17.42
N VAL A 9 13.81 -13.29 -17.14
CA VAL A 9 12.68 -13.72 -16.30
C VAL A 9 12.85 -13.28 -14.85
N VAL A 10 14.06 -13.38 -14.28
CA VAL A 10 14.31 -12.90 -12.91
C VAL A 10 14.15 -11.39 -12.82
N LEU A 11 14.66 -10.65 -13.81
CA LEU A 11 14.53 -9.19 -13.85
C LEU A 11 13.07 -8.76 -13.92
N THR A 12 12.25 -9.40 -14.75
CA THR A 12 10.82 -9.07 -14.87
C THR A 12 10.04 -9.40 -13.61
N ILE A 13 10.31 -10.54 -12.95
CA ILE A 13 9.64 -10.88 -11.69
C ILE A 13 9.99 -9.86 -10.60
N VAL A 14 11.28 -9.54 -10.43
CA VAL A 14 11.73 -8.53 -9.47
C VAL A 14 11.10 -7.16 -9.77
N CYS A 15 11.09 -6.73 -11.03
CA CYS A 15 10.46 -5.46 -11.43
C CYS A 15 8.94 -5.44 -11.17
N VAL A 16 8.25 -6.57 -11.32
CA VAL A 16 6.81 -6.68 -11.03
C VAL A 16 6.53 -6.58 -9.53
N ASP A 17 7.34 -7.23 -8.68
CA ASP A 17 7.21 -7.14 -7.22
C ASP A 17 7.51 -5.72 -6.70
N LEU A 18 8.50 -5.03 -7.29
CA LEU A 18 8.78 -3.61 -6.95
C LEU A 18 7.67 -2.66 -7.42
N GLY A 19 6.94 -3.03 -8.48
CA GLY A 19 5.85 -2.23 -9.04
C GLY A 19 4.49 -2.49 -8.39
N HIS A 20 4.35 -3.50 -7.52
CA HIS A 20 3.07 -3.83 -6.93
C HIS A 20 2.69 -2.83 -5.81
N THR A 21 1.88 -1.84 -6.17
CA THR A 21 1.37 -0.82 -5.26
C THR A 21 0.11 -1.30 -4.54
N ARG A 22 0.03 -1.06 -3.22
CA ARG A 22 -1.14 -1.37 -2.38
C ARG A 22 -2.33 -0.48 -2.75
N ASP A 23 -3.55 -1.01 -2.70
CA ASP A 23 -4.77 -0.20 -2.69
C ASP A 23 -5.18 0.09 -1.23
N CYS A 24 -5.49 1.34 -0.87
CA CYS A 24 -6.02 1.71 0.45
C CYS A 24 -7.23 2.64 0.33
N TYR A 25 -8.01 2.78 1.39
CA TYR A 25 -8.96 3.88 1.52
C TYR A 25 -8.23 5.15 1.96
N GLU A 26 -8.64 6.30 1.43
CA GLU A 26 -8.16 7.63 1.81
C GLU A 26 -9.35 8.55 2.16
N GLY A 27 -9.12 9.43 3.14
CA GLY A 27 -10.12 10.36 3.64
C GLY A 27 -11.06 9.78 4.70
N ASP A 28 -12.01 10.62 5.13
CA ASP A 28 -12.91 10.34 6.25
C ASP A 28 -14.25 9.75 5.79
N LYS A 29 -15.20 10.61 5.41
CA LYS A 29 -16.52 10.25 4.87
C LYS A 29 -16.96 11.32 3.85
N PRO A 30 -17.16 10.97 2.56
CA PRO A 30 -16.88 9.68 1.95
C PRO A 30 -15.38 9.41 1.84
N LYS A 31 -15.00 8.13 1.93
CA LYS A 31 -13.64 7.66 1.66
C LYS A 31 -13.53 7.17 0.22
N THR A 32 -12.39 7.38 -0.40
CA THR A 32 -12.10 6.93 -1.77
C THR A 32 -11.05 5.84 -1.75
N VAL A 33 -10.98 5.02 -2.81
CA VAL A 33 -9.89 4.04 -2.98
C VAL A 33 -8.77 4.72 -3.76
N VAL A 34 -7.54 4.63 -3.25
CA VAL A 34 -6.34 5.17 -3.89
C VAL A 34 -5.29 4.08 -4.04
N LYS A 35 -4.49 4.16 -5.10
CA LYS A 35 -3.25 3.40 -5.22
C LYS A 35 -2.16 4.11 -4.44
N CYS A 36 -1.51 3.39 -3.54
CA CYS A 36 -0.38 3.89 -2.77
C CYS A 36 0.85 4.09 -3.65
N LYS A 37 1.75 4.98 -3.22
CA LYS A 37 3.01 5.19 -3.94
C LYS A 37 3.92 3.99 -3.76
N ILE A 38 4.93 3.89 -4.63
CA ILE A 38 5.99 2.88 -4.49
C ILE A 38 6.64 3.04 -3.11
N GLY A 39 6.75 1.93 -2.37
CA GLY A 39 7.27 1.91 -1.01
C GLY A 39 6.23 2.11 0.09
N GLU A 40 5.01 2.58 -0.21
CA GLU A 40 3.92 2.72 0.76
C GLU A 40 3.11 1.43 0.86
N ASN A 41 3.70 0.46 1.57
CA ASN A 41 3.12 -0.87 1.71
C ASN A 41 2.15 -0.99 2.90
N LEU A 42 1.66 0.09 3.50
CA LEU A 42 0.71 -0.01 4.62
C LEU A 42 -0.49 0.88 4.36
N CYS A 43 -1.68 0.38 4.70
CA CYS A 43 -2.83 1.24 4.91
C CYS A 43 -2.87 1.62 6.39
N PHE A 44 -3.21 2.88 6.69
CA PHE A 44 -3.42 3.33 8.07
C PHE A 44 -4.83 3.88 8.29
N THR A 45 -5.27 3.83 9.54
CA THR A 45 -6.43 4.53 10.08
C THR A 45 -6.03 5.24 11.37
N THR A 46 -6.33 6.53 11.49
CA THR A 46 -6.18 7.32 12.71
C THR A 46 -7.54 7.90 13.08
N ILE A 47 -7.97 7.68 14.31
CA ILE A 47 -9.21 8.26 14.83
C ILE A 47 -8.81 9.50 15.64
N LEU A 48 -9.31 10.66 15.23
CA LEU A 48 -9.05 11.94 15.88
C LEU A 48 -10.39 12.58 16.23
N SER A 49 -10.81 12.44 17.49
CA SER A 49 -12.08 12.92 18.02
C SER A 49 -13.29 12.47 17.17
N ASP A 50 -13.73 13.32 16.25
CA ASP A 50 -14.88 13.15 15.36
C ASP A 50 -14.51 12.75 13.92
N LYS A 51 -13.21 12.69 13.60
CA LYS A 51 -12.70 12.43 12.25
C LYS A 51 -11.90 11.15 12.16
N THR A 52 -12.05 10.46 11.04
CA THR A 52 -11.18 9.32 10.69
C THR A 52 -10.25 9.70 9.55
N ILE A 53 -8.94 9.65 9.79
CA ILE A 53 -7.92 9.87 8.76
C ILE A 53 -7.45 8.52 8.27
N ARG A 54 -7.52 8.30 6.96
CA ARG A 54 -7.08 7.08 6.30
C ARG A 54 -6.11 7.42 5.18
N GLY A 55 -5.20 6.50 4.89
CA GLY A 55 -4.33 6.66 3.74
C GLY A 55 -3.27 5.56 3.66
N CYS A 56 -2.28 5.83 2.82
CA CYS A 56 -1.11 5.00 2.59
C CYS A 56 0.06 5.44 3.48
N ALA A 57 0.93 4.51 3.86
CA ALA A 57 2.14 4.83 4.59
C ALA A 57 3.28 3.85 4.28
N HIS A 58 4.50 4.36 4.24
CA HIS A 58 5.72 3.53 4.20
C HIS A 58 6.01 2.88 5.56
N ARG A 59 5.77 3.62 6.66
CA ARG A 59 5.86 3.15 8.05
C ARG A 59 4.57 3.48 8.77
N CYS A 60 4.14 2.62 9.69
CA CYS A 60 2.92 2.88 10.44
C CYS A 60 3.04 4.17 11.26
N PRO A 61 2.15 5.16 11.08
CA PRO A 61 2.21 6.39 11.88
C PRO A 61 1.91 6.10 13.36
N PRO A 62 2.44 6.91 14.28
CA PRO A 62 2.18 6.75 15.71
C PRO A 62 0.70 6.99 16.02
N LYS A 63 0.13 6.19 16.93
CA LYS A 63 -1.28 6.23 17.35
C LYS A 63 -2.27 5.91 16.19
N SER A 64 -1.81 5.20 15.17
CA SER A 64 -2.64 4.69 14.08
C SER A 64 -2.76 3.17 14.14
N SER A 65 -3.86 2.64 13.62
CA SER A 65 -3.96 1.22 13.26
C SER A 65 -3.46 1.04 11.83
N CYS A 66 -2.65 0.02 11.58
CA CYS A 66 -2.10 -0.28 10.26
C CYS A 66 -2.34 -1.72 9.84
N CYS A 67 -2.45 -1.92 8.53
CA CYS A 67 -2.66 -3.24 7.94
C CYS A 67 -2.01 -3.32 6.56
N ALA A 68 -1.72 -4.56 6.13
CA ALA A 68 -0.87 -4.87 4.96
C ALA A 68 -1.62 -5.66 3.88
N ALA A 69 -2.89 -5.35 3.64
CA ALA A 69 -3.72 -5.97 2.61
C ALA A 69 -4.50 -4.90 1.83
N ASN A 70 -4.92 -5.21 0.60
CA ASN A 70 -5.66 -4.24 -0.21
C ASN A 70 -6.97 -3.84 0.49
N ARG A 71 -7.16 -2.52 0.65
CA ARG A 71 -8.38 -1.89 1.21
C ARG A 71 -8.71 -2.36 2.63
N CYS A 72 -7.69 -2.77 3.39
CA CYS A 72 -7.86 -3.31 4.73
C CYS A 72 -8.25 -2.25 5.78
N ASN A 73 -7.99 -0.96 5.52
CA ASN A 73 -8.36 0.16 6.38
C ASN A 73 -9.80 0.64 6.16
N ARG A 74 -10.74 -0.30 5.96
CA ARG A 74 -12.14 0.03 5.67
C ARG A 74 -12.85 0.71 6.83
N PHE A 75 -12.51 0.36 8.06
CA PHE A 75 -13.21 0.84 9.26
C PHE A 75 -12.48 2.05 9.84
#